data_AF-A0A846RIL5-F1
#
_entry.id   AF-A0A846RIL5-F1
#
_cell.length_a   1.000
_cell.length_b   1.000
_cell.length_c   1.000
_cell.angle_alpha   90.00
_cell.angle_beta   90.00
_cell.angle_gamma   90.00
#
_symmetry.space_group_name_H-M   'P 1'
#
loop_
_entity.id
_entity.type
_entity.pdbx_description
1 polymer ?
#
loop_
_entity_poly.entity_id
_entity_poly.type
_entity_poly.pdbx_seq_one_letter_code
_entity_poly.pdbx_strand_id
1 'polypeptide(L)'
;MPASRNAVLTIAADGVGAVSAALGGLLTVAPLTGGRWLDLTRTDVRYRRVLGMADLVLGITTLAGRSSRWRWRAVAARSLLHLLFGREYMRKDRRRNTVTMFALFVIDAVIAMGLRGARRSI
;
A
#
# COMPACT_ATOMS: atom_id res chain seq x y z
N MET A 1 -18.80 1.39 22.55
CA MET A 1 -17.35 1.51 22.23
C MET A 1 -17.02 1.79 20.74
N PRO A 2 -17.75 2.64 19.97
CA PRO A 2 -17.43 2.85 18.54
C PRO A 2 -16.30 3.88 18.26
N ALA A 3 -16.10 4.86 19.15
CA ALA A 3 -15.15 5.96 18.91
C ALA A 3 -13.68 5.51 18.87
N SER A 4 -13.28 4.59 19.77
CA SER A 4 -11.89 4.08 19.83
C SER A 4 -11.51 3.27 18.59
N ARG A 5 -12.43 2.45 18.06
CA ARG A 5 -12.19 1.64 16.86
C ARG A 5 -11.97 2.51 15.61
N ASN A 6 -12.73 3.59 15.47
CA ASN A 6 -12.58 4.52 14.34
C ASN A 6 -11.26 5.30 14.39
N ALA A 7 -10.81 5.68 15.60
CA ALA A 7 -9.50 6.32 15.79
C ALA A 7 -8.36 5.36 15.42
N VAL A 8 -8.42 4.10 15.87
CA VAL A 8 -7.41 3.08 15.53
C VAL A 8 -7.34 2.83 14.02
N LEU A 9 -8.49 2.68 13.35
CA LEU A 9 -8.53 2.50 11.89
C LEU A 9 -7.97 3.70 11.12
N THR A 10 -8.21 4.92 11.64
CA THR A 10 -7.69 6.15 11.06
C THR A 10 -6.16 6.23 11.20
N ILE A 11 -5.63 5.97 12.38
CA ILE A 11 -4.18 5.93 12.64
C ILE A 11 -3.50 4.85 11.79
N ALA A 12 -4.10 3.67 11.71
CA ALA A 12 -3.59 2.58 10.89
C ALA A 12 -3.53 2.97 9.40
N ALA A 13 -4.60 3.60 8.88
CA ALA A 13 -4.63 4.09 7.52
C ALA A 13 -3.62 5.21 7.26
N ASP A 14 -3.36 6.09 8.24
CA ASP A 14 -2.33 7.13 8.12
C ASP A 14 -0.92 6.53 8.11
N GLY A 15 -0.66 5.53 8.97
CA GLY A 15 0.59 4.78 8.96
C GLY A 15 0.83 4.10 7.61
N VAL A 16 -0.20 3.43 7.06
CA VAL A 16 -0.17 2.89 5.70
C VAL A 16 0.15 4.01 4.71
N GLY A 17 -0.64 5.09 4.68
CA GLY A 17 -0.45 6.22 3.77
C GLY A 17 0.96 6.80 3.78
N ALA A 18 1.55 7.00 4.96
CA ALA A 18 2.91 7.49 5.13
C ALA A 18 3.96 6.52 4.54
N VAL A 19 3.83 5.22 4.81
CA VAL A 19 4.75 4.21 4.27
C VAL A 19 4.63 4.12 2.74
N SER A 20 3.43 4.18 2.17
CA SER A 20 3.22 4.23 0.69
C SER A 20 3.91 5.45 0.11
N ALA A 21 3.70 6.62 0.71
CA ALA A 21 4.25 7.87 0.19
C ALA A 21 5.79 7.84 0.22
N ALA A 22 6.38 7.35 1.32
CA ALA A 22 7.82 7.23 1.45
C ALA A 22 8.43 6.22 0.44
N LEU A 23 7.89 4.99 0.40
CA LEU A 23 8.41 3.93 -0.49
C LEU A 23 8.15 4.24 -1.96
N GLY A 24 6.94 4.73 -2.27
CA GLY A 24 6.57 5.17 -3.61
C GLY A 24 7.42 6.34 -4.09
N GLY A 25 7.67 7.33 -3.23
CA GLY A 25 8.58 8.44 -3.49
C GLY A 25 10.00 7.96 -3.76
N LEU A 26 10.52 7.06 -2.94
CA LEU A 26 11.85 6.45 -3.11
C LEU A 26 11.97 5.71 -4.44
N LEU A 27 10.97 4.88 -4.80
CA LEU A 27 10.95 4.15 -6.07
C LEU A 27 10.77 5.07 -7.29
N THR A 28 10.11 6.20 -7.12
CA THR A 28 9.90 7.19 -8.19
C THR A 28 11.17 7.99 -8.46
N VAL A 29 11.76 8.56 -7.41
CA VAL A 29 12.92 9.46 -7.50
C VAL A 29 14.21 8.67 -7.69
N ALA A 30 14.38 7.57 -6.97
CA ALA A 30 15.58 6.73 -6.98
C ALA A 30 15.24 5.25 -7.26
N PRO A 31 14.70 4.90 -8.45
CA PRO A 31 14.22 3.55 -8.78
C PRO A 31 15.29 2.46 -8.71
N LEU A 32 16.57 2.82 -8.88
CA LEU A 32 17.69 1.88 -8.75
C LEU A 32 17.96 1.54 -7.28
N THR A 33 18.01 2.55 -6.41
CA THR A 33 18.22 2.39 -4.96
C THR A 33 17.01 1.72 -4.31
N GLY A 34 15.80 2.23 -4.56
CA GLY A 34 14.56 1.64 -4.06
C GLY A 34 14.34 0.23 -4.62
N GLY A 35 14.64 0.02 -5.89
CA GLY A 35 14.61 -1.31 -6.50
C GLY A 35 15.67 -2.26 -5.94
N ARG A 36 16.81 -1.78 -5.44
CA ARG A 36 17.80 -2.63 -4.76
C ARG A 36 17.34 -3.02 -3.36
N TRP A 37 16.79 -2.07 -2.61
CA TRP A 37 16.21 -2.29 -1.28
C TRP A 37 15.04 -3.26 -1.29
N LEU A 38 14.14 -3.10 -2.27
CA LEU A 38 12.98 -3.97 -2.45
C LEU A 38 13.32 -5.25 -3.25
N ASP A 39 14.60 -5.43 -3.58
CA ASP A 39 15.08 -6.60 -4.31
C ASP A 39 14.29 -6.82 -5.62
N LEU A 40 14.07 -5.73 -6.35
CA LEU A 40 13.46 -5.61 -7.67
C LEU A 40 14.52 -5.37 -8.76
N THR A 41 15.79 -5.64 -8.50
CA THR A 41 16.94 -5.30 -9.36
C THR A 41 16.90 -5.89 -10.78
N ARG A 42 16.08 -6.93 -11.01
CA ARG A 42 15.84 -7.54 -12.34
C ARG A 42 14.54 -7.08 -13.01
N THR A 43 13.87 -6.05 -12.49
CA THR A 43 12.64 -5.50 -13.06
C THR A 43 12.95 -4.27 -13.90
N ASP A 44 12.25 -4.01 -15.00
CA ASP A 44 12.50 -2.82 -15.81
C ASP A 44 12.41 -1.52 -14.97
N VAL A 45 13.33 -0.57 -15.20
CA VAL A 45 13.42 0.68 -14.42
C VAL A 45 12.17 1.55 -14.59
N ARG A 46 11.57 1.59 -15.79
CA ARG A 46 10.31 2.30 -16.03
C ARG A 46 9.18 1.64 -15.25
N TYR A 47 9.12 0.31 -15.23
CA TYR A 47 8.11 -0.42 -14.46
C TYR A 47 8.24 -0.15 -12.96
N ARG A 48 9.45 -0.09 -12.40
CA ARG A 48 9.69 0.30 -11.00
C ARG A 48 9.21 1.72 -10.69
N ARG A 49 9.44 2.68 -11.61
CA ARG A 49 8.94 4.05 -11.46
C ARG A 49 7.43 4.12 -11.50
N VAL A 50 6.77 3.37 -12.39
CA VAL A 50 5.31 3.32 -12.47
C VAL A 50 4.72 2.76 -11.18
N LEU A 51 5.29 1.67 -10.65
CA LEU A 51 4.89 1.11 -9.36
C LEU A 51 5.12 2.11 -8.21
N GLY A 52 6.27 2.78 -8.19
CA GLY A 52 6.57 3.82 -7.21
C GLY A 52 5.60 4.98 -7.26
N MET A 53 5.27 5.46 -8.46
CA MET A 53 4.30 6.54 -8.68
C MET A 53 2.91 6.12 -8.21
N ALA A 54 2.47 4.91 -8.56
CA ALA A 54 1.19 4.38 -8.11
C ALA A 54 1.12 4.31 -6.58
N ASP A 55 2.17 3.78 -5.93
CA ASP A 55 2.22 3.68 -4.47
C ASP A 55 2.25 5.07 -3.80
N LEU A 56 3.02 6.00 -4.36
CA LEU A 56 3.10 7.39 -3.89
C LEU A 56 1.73 8.08 -3.94
N VAL A 57 1.04 7.99 -5.08
CA VAL A 57 -0.29 8.58 -5.27
C VAL A 57 -1.29 7.97 -4.31
N LEU A 58 -1.26 6.66 -4.12
CA LEU A 58 -2.14 5.98 -3.15
C LEU A 58 -1.84 6.39 -1.71
N GLY A 59 -0.56 6.56 -1.35
CA GLY A 59 -0.13 7.06 -0.05
C GLY A 59 -0.63 8.46 0.24
N ILE A 60 -0.39 9.39 -0.68
CA ILE A 60 -0.88 10.78 -0.59
C ILE A 60 -2.41 10.80 -0.52
N THR A 61 -3.10 10.00 -1.34
CA THR A 61 -4.57 9.93 -1.33
C THR A 61 -5.12 9.39 0.00
N THR A 62 -4.38 8.48 0.64
CA THR A 62 -4.77 7.92 1.94
C THR A 62 -4.58 8.94 3.07
N LEU A 63 -3.50 9.72 3.04
CA LEU A 63 -3.19 10.77 4.02
C LEU A 63 -4.05 12.03 3.85
N ALA A 64 -4.16 12.52 2.61
CA ALA A 64 -4.89 13.75 2.30
C ALA A 64 -6.41 13.54 2.17
N GLY A 65 -6.85 12.27 2.10
CA GLY A 65 -8.26 11.93 1.93
C GLY A 65 -9.09 12.31 3.15
N ARG A 66 -9.73 13.48 3.14
CA ARG A 66 -10.63 13.91 4.23
C ARG A 66 -11.89 13.07 4.39
N SER A 67 -12.28 12.32 3.35
CA SER A 67 -13.46 11.44 3.39
C SER A 67 -13.05 9.98 3.52
N SER A 68 -13.69 9.27 4.45
CA SER A 68 -13.58 7.80 4.58
C SER A 68 -13.76 7.10 3.23
N ARG A 69 -14.62 7.62 2.33
CA ARG A 69 -14.85 7.07 0.99
C ARG A 69 -13.58 6.97 0.13
N TRP A 70 -12.72 7.98 0.19
CA TRP A 70 -11.48 8.00 -0.59
C TRP A 70 -10.40 7.15 0.06
N ARG A 71 -10.31 7.20 1.40
CA ARG A 71 -9.32 6.44 2.17
C ARG A 71 -9.49 4.93 1.99
N TRP A 72 -10.71 4.39 2.15
CA TRP A 72 -10.89 2.93 1.99
C TRP A 72 -10.61 2.46 0.56
N ARG A 73 -10.91 3.29 -0.45
CA ARG A 73 -10.61 2.98 -1.86
C ARG A 73 -9.11 3.00 -2.13
N ALA A 74 -8.40 3.98 -1.57
CA ALA A 74 -6.94 4.07 -1.71
C ALA A 74 -6.24 2.88 -1.05
N VAL A 75 -6.63 2.52 0.18
CA VAL A 75 -6.09 1.34 0.87
C VAL A 75 -6.45 0.04 0.13
N ALA A 76 -7.67 -0.09 -0.42
CA ALA A 76 -8.05 -1.24 -1.23
C ALA A 76 -7.28 -1.33 -2.56
N ALA A 77 -7.01 -0.20 -3.22
CA ALA A 77 -6.18 -0.18 -4.42
C ALA A 77 -4.72 -0.54 -4.10
N ARG A 78 -4.22 -0.13 -2.93
CA ARG A 78 -2.89 -0.51 -2.44
C ARG A 78 -2.77 -1.99 -2.16
N SER A 79 -3.80 -2.61 -1.57
CA SER A 79 -3.78 -4.07 -1.33
C SER A 79 -3.65 -4.84 -2.66
N LEU A 80 -4.33 -4.40 -3.72
CA LEU A 80 -4.15 -4.96 -5.07
C LEU A 80 -2.72 -4.77 -5.60
N LEU A 81 -2.08 -3.63 -5.31
CA LEU A 81 -0.69 -3.38 -5.66
C LEU A 81 0.24 -4.40 -4.98
N HIS A 82 0.00 -4.74 -3.71
CA HIS A 82 0.75 -5.79 -3.01
C HIS A 82 0.62 -7.16 -3.69
N LEU A 83 -0.54 -7.50 -4.25
CA LEU A 83 -0.68 -8.73 -5.05
C LEU A 83 0.13 -8.69 -6.35
N LEU A 84 0.23 -7.53 -7.01
CA LEU A 84 1.09 -7.37 -8.20
C LEU A 84 2.57 -7.55 -7.86
N PHE A 85 3.02 -6.97 -6.74
CA PHE A 85 4.37 -7.20 -6.22
C PHE A 85 4.59 -8.68 -5.85
N GLY A 86 3.63 -9.31 -5.16
CA GLY A 86 3.68 -10.72 -4.80
C GLY A 86 3.79 -11.63 -6.02
N ARG A 87 3.01 -11.36 -7.08
CA ARG A 87 3.08 -12.09 -8.36
C ARG A 87 4.47 -11.97 -8.99
N GLU A 88 5.07 -10.78 -8.95
CA GLU A 88 6.40 -10.54 -9.50
C GLU A 88 7.50 -11.26 -8.69
N TYR A 89 7.37 -11.31 -7.36
CA TYR A 89 8.28 -12.08 -6.51
C TYR A 89 8.13 -13.59 -6.71
N MET A 90 6.90 -14.09 -6.90
CA MET A 90 6.64 -15.51 -7.16
C MET A 90 7.24 -15.97 -8.48
N ARG A 91 7.13 -15.16 -9.54
CA ARG A 91 7.77 -15.42 -10.84
C ARG A 91 9.31 -15.52 -10.75
N LYS A 92 9.90 -14.95 -9.71
CA LYS A 92 11.36 -14.91 -9.49
C LYS A 92 11.81 -15.84 -8.36
N ASP A 93 10.95 -16.77 -7.94
CA ASP A 93 11.16 -17.77 -6.88
C ASP A 93 11.54 -17.16 -5.50
N ARG A 94 11.11 -15.92 -5.25
CA ARG A 94 11.36 -15.20 -4.00
C ARG A 94 10.23 -15.41 -3.01
N ARG A 95 10.17 -16.63 -2.46
CA ARG A 95 9.10 -17.06 -1.54
C ARG A 95 8.93 -16.14 -0.32
N ARG A 96 10.02 -15.71 0.32
CA ARG A 96 9.96 -14.82 1.50
C ARG A 96 9.26 -13.49 1.17
N ASN A 97 9.67 -12.82 0.10
CA ASN A 97 9.07 -11.53 -0.31
C ASN A 97 7.61 -11.70 -0.75
N THR A 98 7.28 -12.85 -1.36
CA THR A 98 5.89 -13.19 -1.73
C THR A 98 5.01 -13.30 -0.48
N VAL A 99 5.48 -14.00 0.55
CA VAL A 99 4.76 -14.10 1.84
C VAL A 99 4.60 -12.73 2.49
N THR A 100 5.64 -11.90 2.49
CA THR A 100 5.56 -10.52 3.01
C THR A 100 4.50 -9.70 2.29
N MET A 101 4.47 -9.75 0.95
CA MET A 101 3.46 -9.02 0.18
C MET A 101 2.04 -9.55 0.43
N PHE A 102 1.88 -10.86 0.61
CA PHE A 102 0.59 -11.44 0.96
C PHE A 102 0.12 -11.02 2.36
N ALA A 103 1.02 -10.98 3.35
CA ALA A 103 0.70 -10.48 4.68
C ALA A 103 0.26 -9.01 4.65
N LEU A 104 0.98 -8.16 3.91
CA LEU A 104 0.61 -6.75 3.72
C LEU A 104 -0.74 -6.60 3.02
N PHE A 105 -1.02 -7.42 2.00
CA PHE A 105 -2.33 -7.47 1.35
C PHE A 105 -3.47 -7.75 2.36
N VAL A 106 -3.30 -8.74 3.24
CA VAL A 106 -4.32 -9.08 4.25
C VAL A 106 -4.54 -7.92 5.23
N ILE A 107 -3.45 -7.29 5.71
CA ILE A 107 -3.53 -6.13 6.61
C ILE A 107 -4.30 -4.98 5.96
N ASP A 108 -3.93 -4.60 4.73
CA ASP A 108 -4.58 -3.52 3.99
C ASP A 108 -6.05 -3.85 3.70
N ALA A 109 -6.37 -5.11 3.37
CA ALA A 109 -7.74 -5.54 3.16
C ALA A 109 -8.59 -5.39 4.43
N VAL A 110 -8.05 -5.76 5.60
CA VAL A 110 -8.72 -5.59 6.90
C VAL A 110 -8.95 -4.12 7.21
N ILE A 111 -7.94 -3.26 7.01
CA ILE A 111 -8.07 -1.81 7.23
C ILE A 111 -9.12 -1.22 6.29
N ALA A 112 -9.09 -1.56 5.00
CA ALA A 112 -10.04 -1.10 4.01
C ALA A 112 -11.48 -1.53 4.33
N MET A 113 -11.68 -2.79 4.74
CA MET A 113 -12.99 -3.28 5.20
C MET A 113 -13.47 -2.56 6.45
N GLY A 114 -12.56 -2.31 7.41
CA GLY A 114 -12.86 -1.52 8.62
C GLY A 114 -13.33 -0.11 8.29
N LEU A 115 -12.61 0.60 7.42
CA LEU A 115 -12.98 1.95 6.96
C LEU A 115 -14.31 1.96 6.18
N ARG A 116 -14.56 0.94 5.34
CA ARG A 116 -15.84 0.78 4.61
C ARG A 116 -17.01 0.50 5.56
N GLY A 117 -16.77 -0.29 6.61
CA GLY A 117 -17.76 -0.62 7.64
C GLY A 117 -18.14 0.60 8.48
N ALA A 118 -17.15 1.38 8.93
CA ALA A 118 -17.35 2.61 9.69
C ALA A 118 -18.20 3.66 8.94
N ARG A 119 -18.19 3.62 7.60
CA ARG A 119 -19.07 4.46 6.77
C ARG A 119 -20.55 4.03 6.82
N ARG A 120 -20.85 2.74 6.98
CA ARG A 120 -22.24 2.24 6.97
C ARG A 120 -22.95 2.42 8.31
N SER A 121 -22.21 2.74 9.37
CA SER A 121 -22.72 2.97 10.72
C SER A 121 -22.99 4.45 11.04
N ILE A 122 -22.82 5.34 10.08
CA ILE A 122 -23.15 6.77 10.13
C ILE A 122 -24.23 7.02 9.07
#